data_AF-A0A6P0STK7-F1
#
_entry.id   AF-A0A6P0STK7-F1
#
_cell.length_a   1.000
_cell.length_b   1.000
_cell.length_c   1.000
_cell.angle_alpha   90.00
_cell.angle_beta   90.00
_cell.angle_gamma   90.00
#
_symmetry.space_group_name_H-M   'P 1'
#
loop_
_entity.id
_entity.type
_entity.pdbx_description
1 polymer ?
#
loop_
_entity_poly.entity_id
_entity_poly.type
_entity_poly.pdbx_seq_one_letter_code
_entity_poly.pdbx_strand_id
1 'polypeptide(L)'
;MIIIEFKAYGKHLQYQAIDEAIRTVKFIRNSCIRLWMDNRGTGKYDLSKYCKILAKEFSFANELNSTARQAAAERAWSSISRFLENCKKKVLGKKGFPRFHKHCRSVEYKQSGWKLSFDKKSITFSDKKGIGKLKLKGTWDLWRFDKKQIKRVRIVKRADGYYVQFCISVDIEDQLDPVDATVGLDVGLKDFYTDSRGNTEPSPHFYRTGEKRLKFYQRRVSRKKKGSSNRKKAINRLGRQHLKISRQRQEHAKRLARCVIRSNDLVAYEDLRVKNLVKNHCLAKSINDAGWYQFRKWLEHFGEKFGRVTVAVNPAYTSQNCSECGEVVKKSLSTRTHVCKCGCQLDRDHNAAINILKRALSTVGHTGTWIIDPNASGDLASTVLDSGQEQQAGSLSEESPRL
;
A
#
# COMPACT_ATOMS: atom_id res chain seq x y z
N MET A 1 -1.21 1.24 -15.98
CA MET A 1 -0.78 -0.16 -15.70
C MET A 1 -1.67 -0.77 -14.63
N ILE A 2 -2.18 -1.99 -14.84
CA ILE A 2 -2.92 -2.75 -13.82
C ILE A 2 -2.13 -3.93 -13.29
N ILE A 3 -2.50 -4.38 -12.08
CA ILE A 3 -1.96 -5.58 -11.46
C ILE A 3 -3.07 -6.62 -11.35
N ILE A 4 -2.90 -7.75 -12.02
CA ILE A 4 -3.75 -8.92 -11.84
C ILE A 4 -2.99 -9.96 -11.02
N GLU A 5 -3.61 -10.46 -9.96
CA GLU A 5 -3.00 -11.43 -9.05
C GLU A 5 -3.71 -12.78 -9.12
N PHE A 6 -2.94 -13.85 -9.26
CA PHE A 6 -3.40 -15.23 -9.22
C PHE A 6 -2.71 -15.97 -8.08
N LYS A 7 -3.44 -16.83 -7.38
CA LYS A 7 -2.84 -17.77 -6.44
C LYS A 7 -2.09 -18.85 -7.21
N ALA A 8 -0.84 -19.10 -6.80
CA ALA A 8 0.02 -20.08 -7.44
C ALA A 8 0.02 -21.39 -6.64
N TYR A 9 -0.19 -22.49 -7.36
CA TYR A 9 -0.15 -23.85 -6.83
C TYR A 9 1.02 -24.61 -7.47
N GLY A 10 1.85 -25.20 -6.62
CA GLY A 10 2.97 -26.05 -7.00
C GLY A 10 3.25 -27.11 -5.93
N LYS A 11 4.24 -27.95 -6.20
CA LYS A 11 4.78 -28.98 -5.29
C LYS A 11 5.65 -28.34 -4.21
N HIS A 12 5.92 -29.08 -3.14
CA HIS A 12 6.73 -28.59 -2.01
C HIS A 12 8.12 -28.10 -2.45
N LEU A 13 8.80 -28.86 -3.32
CA LEU A 13 10.11 -28.48 -3.88
C LEU A 13 10.06 -27.14 -4.65
N GLN A 14 8.99 -26.89 -5.40
CA GLN A 14 8.82 -25.62 -6.12
C GLN A 14 8.65 -24.44 -5.16
N TYR A 15 7.98 -24.63 -4.02
CA TYR A 15 7.88 -23.59 -3.00
C TYR A 15 9.21 -23.31 -2.31
N GLN A 16 10.07 -24.32 -2.14
CA GLN A 16 11.43 -24.13 -1.64
C GLN A 16 12.28 -23.35 -2.64
N ALA A 17 12.20 -23.69 -3.92
CA ALA A 17 12.87 -22.97 -5.01
C ALA A 17 12.46 -21.48 -5.07
N ILE A 18 11.16 -21.19 -4.90
CA ILE A 18 10.67 -19.80 -4.82
C ILE A 18 11.27 -19.07 -3.61
N ASP A 19 11.33 -19.74 -2.45
CA ASP A 19 11.93 -19.14 -1.25
C ASP A 19 13.43 -18.84 -1.43
N GLU A 20 14.16 -19.71 -2.12
CA GLU A 20 15.57 -19.49 -2.45
C GLU A 20 15.75 -18.36 -3.47
N ALA A 21 14.89 -18.26 -4.46
CA ALA A 21 14.87 -17.14 -5.39
C ALA A 21 14.61 -15.81 -4.64
N ILE A 22 13.69 -15.77 -3.67
CA ILE A 22 13.43 -14.60 -2.81
C ILE A 22 14.67 -14.25 -1.97
N ARG A 23 15.37 -15.24 -1.41
CA ARG A 23 16.62 -15.02 -0.66
C ARG A 23 17.72 -14.45 -1.56
N THR A 24 17.83 -14.93 -2.78
CA THR A 24 18.79 -14.46 -3.79
C THR A 24 18.51 -12.99 -4.16
N VAL A 25 17.25 -12.62 -4.37
CA VAL A 25 16.84 -11.22 -4.59
C VAL A 25 17.22 -10.32 -3.40
N LYS A 26 17.01 -10.79 -2.16
CA LYS A 26 17.41 -10.06 -0.95
C LYS A 26 18.92 -9.82 -0.93
N PHE A 27 19.71 -10.85 -1.22
CA PHE A 27 21.17 -10.76 -1.31
C PHE A 27 21.59 -9.69 -2.32
N ILE A 28 21.18 -9.82 -3.59
CA ILE A 28 21.55 -8.89 -4.67
C ILE A 28 21.17 -7.45 -4.33
N ARG A 29 19.94 -7.23 -3.85
CA ARG A 29 19.47 -5.89 -3.46
C ARG A 29 20.35 -5.27 -2.37
N ASN A 30 20.67 -6.04 -1.32
CA ASN A 30 21.48 -5.54 -0.22
C ASN A 30 22.93 -5.30 -0.64
N SER A 31 23.50 -6.17 -1.48
CA SER A 31 24.84 -5.98 -2.04
C SER A 31 24.90 -4.72 -2.92
N CYS A 32 23.85 -4.42 -3.70
CA CYS A 32 23.76 -3.17 -4.47
C CYS A 32 23.69 -1.93 -3.57
N ILE A 33 22.96 -2.00 -2.46
CA ILE A 33 22.94 -0.90 -1.49
C ILE A 33 24.32 -0.72 -0.85
N ARG A 34 25.01 -1.82 -0.52
CA ARG A 34 26.34 -1.76 0.07
C ARG A 34 27.34 -1.12 -0.90
N LEU A 35 27.32 -1.53 -2.16
CA LEU A 35 28.15 -0.93 -3.21
C LEU A 35 27.94 0.59 -3.32
N TRP A 36 26.68 1.04 -3.31
CA TRP A 36 26.36 2.47 -3.35
C TRP A 36 26.82 3.23 -2.09
N MET A 37 26.78 2.59 -0.93
CA MET A 37 27.28 3.20 0.32
C MET A 37 28.80 3.34 0.31
N ASP A 38 29.51 2.35 -0.23
CA ASP A 38 30.98 2.31 -0.20
C ASP A 38 31.59 3.19 -1.31
N ASN A 39 30.92 3.31 -2.47
CA ASN A 39 31.44 4.03 -3.63
C ASN A 39 30.63 5.28 -3.95
N ARG A 40 31.28 6.45 -3.86
CA ARG A 40 30.71 7.73 -4.30
C ARG A 40 30.47 7.72 -5.82
N GLY A 41 29.33 8.26 -6.25
CA GLY A 41 28.98 8.40 -7.68
C GLY A 41 28.31 7.17 -8.32
N THR A 42 28.11 6.08 -7.58
CA THR A 42 27.45 4.86 -8.12
C THR A 42 26.06 5.15 -8.66
N GLY A 43 25.86 4.94 -9.96
CA GLY A 43 24.61 5.17 -10.67
C GLY A 43 23.76 3.92 -10.86
N LYS A 44 22.58 4.10 -11.48
CA LYS A 44 21.64 3.01 -11.83
C LYS A 44 22.30 1.91 -12.66
N TYR A 45 23.08 2.31 -13.67
CA TYR A 45 23.70 1.37 -14.61
C TYR A 45 24.80 0.56 -13.95
N ASP A 46 25.51 1.13 -12.97
CA ASP A 46 26.57 0.43 -12.23
C ASP A 46 25.99 -0.68 -11.37
N LEU A 47 24.86 -0.44 -10.69
CA LEU A 47 24.14 -1.48 -9.96
C LEU A 47 23.68 -2.63 -10.89
N SER A 48 23.26 -2.29 -12.11
CA SER A 48 22.89 -3.30 -13.11
C SER A 48 24.09 -4.10 -13.62
N LYS A 49 25.25 -3.46 -13.81
CA LYS A 49 26.51 -4.14 -14.15
C LYS A 49 26.97 -5.05 -13.01
N TYR A 50 26.84 -4.59 -11.77
CA TYR A 50 27.21 -5.35 -10.58
C TYR A 50 26.43 -6.67 -10.43
N CYS A 51 25.18 -6.73 -10.90
CA CYS A 51 24.43 -7.99 -10.95
C CYS A 51 25.09 -9.10 -11.79
N LYS A 52 25.92 -8.73 -12.78
CA LYS A 52 26.70 -9.69 -13.57
C LYS A 52 27.90 -10.19 -12.77
N ILE A 53 28.58 -9.29 -12.06
CA ILE A 53 29.72 -9.61 -11.18
C ILE A 53 29.27 -10.59 -10.09
N LEU A 54 28.21 -10.24 -9.35
CA LEU A 54 27.65 -11.09 -8.30
C LEU A 54 27.25 -12.49 -8.79
N ALA A 55 26.82 -12.62 -10.05
CA ALA A 55 26.49 -13.94 -10.61
C ALA A 55 27.69 -14.74 -11.09
N LYS A 56 28.82 -14.10 -11.38
CA LYS A 56 30.08 -14.81 -11.63
C LYS A 56 30.67 -15.33 -10.31
N GLU A 57 30.62 -14.50 -9.26
CA GLU A 57 31.16 -14.83 -7.94
C GLU A 57 30.31 -15.86 -7.18
N PHE A 58 28.98 -15.74 -7.26
CA PHE A 58 28.07 -16.58 -6.47
C PHE A 58 27.20 -17.46 -7.38
N SER A 59 27.43 -18.77 -7.33
CA SER A 59 26.68 -19.78 -8.11
C SER A 59 25.16 -19.65 -7.91
N PHE A 60 24.71 -19.55 -6.66
CA PHE A 60 23.29 -19.39 -6.32
C PHE A 60 22.67 -18.10 -6.89
N ALA A 61 23.47 -17.05 -7.14
CA ALA A 61 22.99 -15.84 -7.77
C ALA A 61 22.89 -16.01 -9.29
N ASN A 62 23.79 -16.78 -9.89
CA ASN A 62 23.74 -17.13 -11.31
C ASN A 62 22.52 -17.97 -11.67
N GLU A 63 22.07 -18.81 -10.74
CA GLU A 63 20.88 -19.64 -10.94
C GLU A 63 19.60 -18.81 -11.18
N LEU A 64 19.54 -17.61 -10.62
CA LEU A 64 18.43 -16.69 -10.82
C LEU A 64 18.54 -16.01 -12.19
N ASN A 65 17.40 -15.94 -12.89
CA ASN A 65 17.31 -15.28 -14.19
C ASN A 65 17.90 -13.85 -14.16
N SER A 66 18.64 -13.48 -15.22
CA SER A 66 19.33 -12.19 -15.32
C SER A 66 18.39 -11.00 -15.18
N THR A 67 17.19 -11.04 -15.74
CA THR A 67 16.21 -9.94 -15.61
C THR A 67 15.65 -9.83 -14.20
N ALA A 68 15.56 -10.94 -13.46
CA ALA A 68 15.16 -10.91 -12.06
C ALA A 68 16.25 -10.34 -11.14
N ARG A 69 17.53 -10.63 -11.45
CA ARG A 69 18.66 -9.97 -10.78
C ARG A 69 18.66 -8.47 -11.02
N GLN A 70 18.47 -8.04 -12.27
CA GLN A 70 18.36 -6.62 -12.60
C GLN A 70 17.17 -5.94 -11.92
N ALA A 71 16.00 -6.61 -11.84
CA ALA A 71 14.86 -6.08 -11.11
C ALA A 71 15.17 -5.90 -9.61
N ALA A 72 15.99 -6.76 -9.01
CA ALA A 72 16.47 -6.59 -7.63
C ALA A 72 17.36 -5.35 -7.47
N ALA A 73 18.27 -5.10 -8.43
CA ALA A 73 19.08 -3.88 -8.45
C ALA A 73 18.23 -2.61 -8.70
N GLU A 74 17.23 -2.67 -9.57
CA GLU A 74 16.28 -1.56 -9.77
C GLU A 74 15.55 -1.21 -8.47
N ARG A 75 15.14 -2.20 -7.67
CA ARG A 75 14.54 -1.95 -6.35
C ARG A 75 15.50 -1.30 -5.36
N ALA A 76 16.80 -1.59 -5.45
CA ALA A 76 17.82 -0.89 -4.66
C ALA A 76 17.92 0.57 -5.14
N TRP A 77 18.04 0.77 -6.45
CA TRP A 77 18.11 2.10 -7.07
C TRP A 77 16.89 2.96 -6.74
N SER A 78 15.67 2.44 -6.83
CA SER A 78 14.46 3.20 -6.48
C SER A 78 14.47 3.71 -5.04
N SER A 79 15.11 2.99 -4.11
CA SER A 79 15.26 3.49 -2.73
C SER A 79 16.33 4.57 -2.60
N ILE A 80 17.41 4.47 -3.39
CA ILE A 80 18.49 5.46 -3.46
C ILE A 80 17.99 6.74 -4.13
N SER A 81 17.34 6.62 -5.29
CA SER A 81 16.83 7.76 -6.06
C SER A 81 15.83 8.58 -5.24
N ARG A 82 14.88 7.92 -4.56
CA ARG A 82 13.94 8.59 -3.64
C ARG A 82 14.65 9.35 -2.52
N PHE A 83 15.69 8.78 -1.93
CA PHE A 83 16.48 9.47 -0.91
C PHE A 83 17.17 10.72 -1.49
N LEU A 84 17.82 10.58 -2.64
CA LEU A 84 18.51 11.68 -3.32
C LEU A 84 17.52 12.78 -3.76
N GLU A 85 16.35 12.42 -4.28
CA GLU A 85 15.28 13.34 -4.64
C GLU A 85 14.75 14.09 -3.41
N ASN A 86 14.53 13.40 -2.29
CA ASN A 86 14.14 14.04 -1.03
C ASN A 86 15.22 14.99 -0.51
N CYS A 87 16.50 14.66 -0.71
CA CYS A 87 17.61 15.57 -0.42
C CYS A 87 17.55 16.82 -1.28
N LYS A 88 17.37 16.67 -2.60
CA LYS A 88 17.27 17.79 -3.56
C LYS A 88 16.07 18.69 -3.27
N LYS A 89 14.90 18.10 -3.00
CA LYS A 89 13.65 18.81 -2.66
C LYS A 89 13.65 19.43 -1.26
N LYS A 90 14.74 19.30 -0.49
CA LYS A 90 14.89 19.81 0.89
C LYS A 90 13.67 19.48 1.78
N VAL A 91 13.11 18.27 1.64
CA VAL A 91 11.93 17.85 2.40
C VAL A 91 12.23 17.90 3.90
N LEU A 92 11.35 18.53 4.67
CA LEU A 92 11.46 18.65 6.12
C LEU A 92 11.45 17.26 6.80
N GLY A 93 12.39 17.03 7.71
CA GLY A 93 12.50 15.81 8.52
C GLY A 93 13.38 14.70 7.91
N LYS A 94 13.15 13.45 8.34
CA LYS A 94 13.96 12.29 7.91
C LYS A 94 13.73 11.99 6.43
N LYS A 95 14.76 12.23 5.60
CA LYS A 95 14.76 12.01 4.14
C LYS A 95 14.68 10.54 3.72
N GLY A 96 14.91 9.62 4.67
CA GLY A 96 14.72 8.18 4.50
C GLY A 96 15.91 7.49 3.83
N PHE A 97 17.07 7.47 4.50
CA PHE A 97 18.29 6.83 4.00
C PHE A 97 18.05 5.35 3.63
N PRO A 98 18.59 4.85 2.50
CA PRO A 98 18.42 3.46 2.09
C PRO A 98 18.93 2.47 3.16
N ARG A 99 18.14 1.42 3.43
CA ARG A 99 18.48 0.40 4.43
C ARG A 99 18.50 -1.00 3.83
N PHE A 100 19.35 -1.86 4.40
CA PHE A 100 19.37 -3.28 4.10
C PHE A 100 18.04 -3.93 4.48
N HIS A 101 17.54 -4.80 3.60
CA HIS A 101 16.33 -5.57 3.87
C HIS A 101 16.64 -6.80 4.70
N LYS A 102 15.98 -6.92 5.85
CA LYS A 102 15.99 -8.14 6.67
C LYS A 102 15.13 -9.25 6.05
N HIS A 103 13.99 -8.86 5.48
CA HIS A 103 13.02 -9.76 4.88
C HIS A 103 12.65 -9.27 3.48
N CYS A 104 12.63 -10.20 2.52
CA CYS A 104 12.05 -9.99 1.20
C CYS A 104 10.90 -10.99 1.03
N ARG A 105 9.93 -10.64 0.18
CA ARG A 105 8.73 -11.45 -0.06
C ARG A 105 8.43 -11.66 -1.53
N SER A 106 9.25 -11.15 -2.45
CA SER A 106 8.92 -11.25 -3.87
C SER A 106 10.14 -11.34 -4.77
N VAL A 107 9.95 -12.04 -5.88
CA VAL A 107 10.86 -12.09 -7.02
C VAL A 107 10.11 -11.55 -8.22
N GLU A 108 10.75 -10.72 -9.01
CA GLU A 108 10.13 -10.08 -10.16
C GLU A 108 10.96 -10.35 -11.40
N TYR A 109 10.28 -10.76 -12.46
CA TYR A 109 10.78 -11.03 -13.77
C TYR A 109 10.26 -9.94 -14.71
N LYS A 110 11.08 -9.50 -15.65
CA LYS A 110 10.66 -8.52 -16.66
C LYS A 110 9.95 -9.25 -17.81
N GLN A 111 10.47 -9.15 -19.03
CA GLN A 111 9.91 -9.80 -20.22
C GLN A 111 10.47 -11.22 -20.48
N SER A 112 11.44 -11.69 -19.67
CA SER A 112 12.08 -13.00 -19.84
C SER A 112 12.08 -13.82 -18.54
N GLY A 113 12.41 -15.11 -18.64
CA GLY A 113 12.48 -16.01 -17.48
C GLY A 113 11.15 -16.67 -17.11
N TRP A 114 10.10 -16.42 -17.90
CA TRP A 114 8.80 -17.03 -17.74
C TRP A 114 8.11 -17.28 -19.10
N LYS A 115 7.25 -18.29 -19.16
CA LYS A 115 6.36 -18.60 -20.29
C LYS A 115 4.98 -18.93 -19.76
N LEU A 116 3.94 -18.30 -20.31
CA LEU A 116 2.56 -18.70 -20.05
C LEU A 116 2.20 -19.90 -20.92
N SER A 117 1.38 -20.81 -20.38
CA SER A 117 0.77 -21.87 -21.19
C SER A 117 -0.26 -21.27 -22.17
N PHE A 118 -0.60 -22.02 -23.22
CA PHE A 118 -1.58 -21.62 -24.22
C PHE A 118 -2.95 -21.26 -23.58
N ASP A 119 -3.40 -22.08 -22.65
CA ASP A 119 -4.63 -21.85 -21.87
C ASP A 119 -4.50 -20.74 -20.80
N LYS A 120 -3.28 -20.18 -20.61
CA LYS A 120 -2.92 -19.17 -19.60
C LYS A 120 -3.32 -19.53 -18.15
N LYS A 121 -3.62 -20.81 -17.87
CA LYS A 121 -3.90 -21.33 -16.52
C LYS A 121 -2.65 -21.79 -15.79
N SER A 122 -1.50 -21.77 -16.45
CA SER A 122 -0.22 -22.09 -15.83
C SER A 122 0.89 -21.19 -16.35
N ILE A 123 1.93 -21.05 -15.53
CA ILE A 123 3.13 -20.30 -15.86
C ILE A 123 4.35 -21.14 -15.54
N THR A 124 5.29 -21.19 -16.47
CA THR A 124 6.56 -21.89 -16.32
C THR A 124 7.67 -20.87 -16.14
N PHE A 125 8.38 -20.93 -15.03
CA PHE A 125 9.60 -20.16 -14.81
C PHE A 125 10.80 -20.99 -15.26
N SER A 126 11.66 -20.39 -16.08
CA SER A 126 12.78 -21.07 -16.76
C SER A 126 14.14 -20.69 -16.15
N ASP A 127 14.17 -20.36 -14.86
CA ASP A 127 15.42 -20.13 -14.14
C ASP A 127 16.08 -21.46 -13.74
N LYS A 128 17.34 -21.40 -13.31
CA LYS A 128 18.05 -22.59 -12.82
C LYS A 128 17.76 -22.86 -11.34
N LYS A 129 16.79 -22.14 -10.74
CA LYS A 129 16.34 -22.38 -9.37
C LYS A 129 15.37 -23.55 -9.25
N GLY A 130 14.86 -24.07 -10.37
CA GLY A 130 13.95 -25.22 -10.35
C GLY A 130 12.52 -24.87 -9.93
N ILE A 131 12.07 -23.62 -10.14
CA ILE A 131 10.67 -23.24 -9.88
C ILE A 131 9.73 -24.02 -10.82
N GLY A 132 10.06 -24.07 -12.12
CA GLY A 132 9.30 -24.81 -13.12
C GLY A 132 7.86 -24.32 -13.32
N LYS A 133 6.94 -25.24 -13.62
CA LYS A 133 5.54 -24.96 -13.95
C LYS A 133 4.66 -24.83 -12.70
N LEU A 134 3.96 -23.71 -12.56
CA LEU A 134 2.98 -23.44 -11.50
C LEU A 134 1.58 -23.29 -12.09
N LYS A 135 0.57 -23.86 -11.42
CA LYS A 135 -0.84 -23.66 -11.75
C LYS A 135 -1.32 -22.33 -11.17
N LEU A 136 -2.03 -21.54 -11.98
CA LEU A 136 -2.63 -20.29 -11.60
C LEU A 136 -4.12 -20.51 -11.28
N LYS A 137 -4.57 -19.94 -10.16
CA LYS A 137 -5.99 -19.93 -9.78
C LYS A 137 -6.38 -18.49 -9.41
N GLY A 138 -7.39 -17.96 -10.05
CA GLY A 138 -7.88 -16.61 -9.81
C GLY A 138 -9.24 -16.40 -10.45
N THR A 139 -9.83 -15.26 -10.17
CA THR A 139 -11.16 -14.87 -10.67
C THR A 139 -11.08 -14.22 -12.06
N TRP A 140 -9.91 -13.70 -12.44
CA TRP A 140 -9.73 -12.93 -13.66
C TRP A 140 -9.27 -13.79 -14.82
N ASP A 141 -9.72 -13.39 -16.01
CA ASP A 141 -9.36 -14.02 -17.25
C ASP A 141 -8.10 -13.38 -17.84
N LEU A 142 -6.93 -14.01 -17.58
CA LEU A 142 -5.67 -13.59 -18.19
C LEU A 142 -5.68 -13.76 -19.71
N TRP A 143 -6.62 -14.56 -20.25
CA TRP A 143 -6.76 -14.78 -21.68
C TRP A 143 -7.06 -13.52 -22.49
N ARG A 144 -7.70 -12.54 -21.88
CA ARG A 144 -8.03 -11.25 -22.49
C ARG A 144 -6.83 -10.37 -22.81
N PHE A 145 -5.67 -10.64 -22.21
CA PHE A 145 -4.48 -9.81 -22.39
C PHE A 145 -3.41 -10.50 -23.22
N ASP A 146 -2.80 -9.72 -24.10
CA ASP A 146 -1.69 -10.15 -24.91
C ASP A 146 -0.39 -10.19 -24.11
N LYS A 147 0.50 -11.10 -24.51
CA LYS A 147 1.82 -11.22 -23.87
C LYS A 147 2.62 -9.91 -23.93
N LYS A 148 2.47 -9.12 -25.01
CA LYS A 148 3.16 -7.83 -25.19
C LYS A 148 2.73 -6.76 -24.19
N GLN A 149 1.50 -6.86 -23.67
CA GLN A 149 0.97 -5.98 -22.64
C GLN A 149 1.54 -6.31 -21.25
N ILE A 150 1.93 -7.57 -21.01
CA ILE A 150 2.56 -7.99 -19.75
C ILE A 150 4.00 -7.49 -19.69
N LYS A 151 4.25 -6.46 -18.88
CA LYS A 151 5.59 -5.85 -18.75
C LYS A 151 6.45 -6.55 -17.69
N ARG A 152 5.84 -6.99 -16.59
CA ARG A 152 6.52 -7.68 -15.50
C ARG A 152 5.65 -8.77 -14.89
N VAL A 153 6.29 -9.84 -14.42
CA VAL A 153 5.68 -10.94 -13.67
C VAL A 153 6.36 -11.05 -12.33
N ARG A 154 5.61 -10.96 -11.24
CA ARG A 154 6.15 -11.01 -9.88
C ARG A 154 5.56 -12.18 -9.10
N ILE A 155 6.41 -13.04 -8.56
CA ILE A 155 6.02 -14.03 -7.55
C ILE A 155 6.08 -13.35 -6.19
N VAL A 156 4.98 -13.39 -5.43
CA VAL A 156 4.84 -12.80 -4.09
C VAL A 156 4.47 -13.86 -3.07
N LYS A 157 5.21 -13.90 -1.97
CA LYS A 157 4.94 -14.73 -0.80
C LYS A 157 4.07 -13.97 0.20
N ARG A 158 2.87 -14.48 0.43
CA ARG A 158 1.96 -14.03 1.50
C ARG A 158 1.86 -15.10 2.59
N ALA A 159 1.21 -14.79 3.70
CA ALA A 159 1.10 -15.72 4.83
C ALA A 159 0.33 -17.01 4.49
N ASP A 160 -0.58 -16.95 3.52
CA ASP A 160 -1.45 -18.06 3.09
C ASP A 160 -1.00 -18.76 1.79
N GLY A 161 0.17 -18.40 1.25
CA GLY A 161 0.75 -19.03 0.08
C GLY A 161 1.47 -18.08 -0.87
N TYR A 162 1.69 -18.55 -2.09
CA TYR A 162 2.37 -17.82 -3.15
C TYR A 162 1.36 -17.32 -4.19
N TYR A 163 1.67 -16.16 -4.77
CA TYR A 163 0.86 -15.49 -5.76
C TYR A 163 1.73 -15.05 -6.92
N VAL A 164 1.19 -15.07 -8.13
CA VAL A 164 1.82 -14.50 -9.32
C VAL A 164 1.03 -13.25 -9.70
N GLN A 165 1.71 -12.11 -9.71
CA GLN A 165 1.20 -10.81 -10.10
C GLN A 165 1.68 -10.48 -11.51
N PHE A 166 0.76 -10.12 -12.39
CA PHE A 166 1.02 -9.66 -13.74
C PHE A 166 0.87 -8.15 -13.76
N CYS A 167 1.94 -7.43 -14.09
CA CYS A 167 1.91 -5.99 -14.32
C CYS A 167 1.64 -5.76 -15.80
N ILE A 168 0.43 -5.34 -16.13
CA ILE A 168 -0.09 -5.23 -17.49
C ILE A 168 -0.21 -3.75 -17.85
N SER A 169 0.39 -3.38 -18.98
CA SER A 169 0.21 -2.07 -19.60
C SER A 169 -0.98 -2.15 -20.53
N VAL A 170 -2.05 -1.49 -20.13
CA VAL A 170 -3.29 -1.32 -20.87
C VAL A 170 -3.76 0.09 -20.61
N ASP A 171 -4.31 0.69 -21.65
CA ASP A 171 -5.06 1.92 -21.58
C ASP A 171 -6.48 1.53 -21.16
N ILE A 172 -6.91 1.99 -19.99
CA ILE A 172 -8.21 1.61 -19.43
C ILE A 172 -9.02 2.87 -19.31
N GLU A 173 -9.74 3.18 -20.36
CA GLU A 173 -10.79 4.19 -20.36
C GLU A 173 -12.09 3.46 -20.60
N ASP A 174 -12.76 3.08 -19.51
CA ASP A 174 -14.14 2.59 -19.54
C ASP A 174 -15.04 3.80 -19.27
N GLN A 175 -15.10 4.78 -20.19
CA GLN A 175 -15.89 5.99 -19.99
C GLN A 175 -17.36 5.60 -19.78
N LEU A 176 -17.94 6.11 -18.70
CA LEU A 176 -19.34 5.89 -18.36
C LEU A 176 -20.18 7.07 -18.82
N ASP A 177 -21.42 6.82 -19.20
CA ASP A 177 -22.37 7.89 -19.51
C ASP A 177 -22.51 8.85 -18.32
N PRO A 178 -22.72 10.16 -18.56
CA PRO A 178 -22.96 11.14 -17.50
C PRO A 178 -24.16 10.75 -16.63
N VAL A 179 -24.07 11.02 -15.32
CA VAL A 179 -25.12 10.72 -14.33
C VAL A 179 -25.81 12.01 -13.86
N ASP A 180 -25.25 13.17 -14.18
CA ASP A 180 -25.58 14.51 -13.69
C ASP A 180 -25.59 14.61 -12.17
N ALA A 181 -24.61 13.94 -11.54
CA ALA A 181 -24.52 13.82 -10.10
C ALA A 181 -23.14 14.23 -9.59
N THR A 182 -23.11 15.10 -8.57
CA THR A 182 -21.89 15.47 -7.85
C THR A 182 -22.05 15.18 -6.37
N VAL A 183 -20.93 14.90 -5.69
CA VAL A 183 -20.93 14.57 -4.26
C VAL A 183 -19.66 15.05 -3.56
N GLY A 184 -19.83 15.62 -2.36
CA GLY A 184 -18.73 15.84 -1.41
C GLY A 184 -18.74 14.77 -0.33
N LEU A 185 -17.56 14.30 0.07
CA LEU A 185 -17.38 13.28 1.09
C LEU A 185 -16.54 13.82 2.26
N ASP A 186 -17.16 13.90 3.43
CA ASP A 186 -16.45 14.10 4.70
C ASP A 186 -16.11 12.73 5.31
N VAL A 187 -14.83 12.43 5.55
CA VAL A 187 -14.39 11.10 6.02
C VAL A 187 -14.10 11.11 7.51
N GLY A 188 -14.70 10.16 8.24
CA GLY A 188 -14.77 10.19 9.70
C GLY A 188 -14.43 8.87 10.39
N LEU A 189 -14.32 8.92 11.73
CA LEU A 189 -14.13 7.74 12.58
C LEU A 189 -15.46 7.20 13.14
N LYS A 190 -16.48 8.07 13.27
CA LYS A 190 -17.84 7.70 13.69
C LYS A 190 -18.50 6.96 12.52
N ASP A 191 -18.70 7.69 11.43
CA ASP A 191 -19.10 7.17 10.13
C ASP A 191 -17.88 7.20 9.21
N PHE A 192 -17.73 6.19 8.36
CA PHE A 192 -16.62 6.07 7.42
C PHE A 192 -16.56 7.28 6.48
N TYR A 193 -17.71 7.67 5.94
CA TYR A 193 -17.94 8.99 5.37
C TYR A 193 -19.39 9.43 5.53
N THR A 194 -19.60 10.74 5.46
CA THR A 194 -20.90 11.39 5.27
C THR A 194 -20.87 12.11 3.94
N ASP A 195 -21.91 11.96 3.13
CA ASP A 195 -22.02 12.62 1.83
C ASP A 195 -22.73 13.98 1.93
N SER A 196 -22.60 14.80 0.88
CA SER A 196 -23.23 16.12 0.81
C SER A 196 -24.77 16.07 0.71
N ARG A 197 -25.36 14.88 0.57
CA ARG A 197 -26.81 14.64 0.55
C ARG A 197 -27.34 14.17 1.92
N GLY A 198 -26.46 13.97 2.90
CA GLY A 198 -26.80 13.57 4.27
C GLY A 198 -26.76 12.06 4.50
N ASN A 199 -26.39 11.23 3.52
CA ASN A 199 -26.23 9.79 3.72
C ASN A 199 -24.89 9.49 4.41
N THR A 200 -24.87 8.44 5.23
CA THR A 200 -23.67 8.00 5.94
C THR A 200 -23.33 6.55 5.63
N GLU A 201 -22.04 6.24 5.56
CA GLU A 201 -21.54 4.87 5.50
C GLU A 201 -20.88 4.52 6.84
N PRO A 202 -21.22 3.41 7.51
CA PRO A 202 -20.66 3.06 8.81
C PRO A 202 -19.18 2.68 8.73
N SER A 203 -18.44 2.95 9.80
CA SER A 203 -17.03 2.51 9.90
C SER A 203 -16.93 0.99 10.11
N PRO A 204 -16.14 0.25 9.30
CA PRO A 204 -16.18 -1.21 9.29
C PRO A 204 -15.50 -1.89 10.49
N HIS A 205 -14.68 -1.17 11.26
CA HIS A 205 -13.99 -1.62 12.48
C HIS A 205 -13.32 -3.03 12.41
N PHE A 206 -12.82 -3.45 11.24
CA PHE A 206 -12.34 -4.82 11.00
C PHE A 206 -11.20 -5.25 11.93
N TYR A 207 -10.27 -4.35 12.26
CA TYR A 207 -9.18 -4.62 13.19
C TYR A 207 -9.71 -4.82 14.60
N ARG A 208 -10.66 -3.99 15.06
CA ARG A 208 -11.28 -4.12 16.39
C ARG A 208 -11.96 -5.49 16.54
N THR A 209 -12.76 -5.89 15.55
CA THR A 209 -13.40 -7.23 15.54
C THR A 209 -12.36 -8.35 15.52
N GLY A 210 -11.25 -8.17 14.79
CA GLY A 210 -10.15 -9.13 14.72
C GLY A 210 -9.18 -9.14 15.91
N GLU A 211 -9.28 -8.16 16.81
CA GLU A 211 -8.24 -7.86 17.81
C GLU A 211 -8.06 -8.97 18.83
N LYS A 212 -9.15 -9.53 19.37
CA LYS A 212 -9.09 -10.63 20.35
C LYS A 212 -8.29 -11.81 19.80
N ARG A 213 -8.52 -12.16 18.53
CA ARG A 213 -7.80 -13.22 17.81
C ARG A 213 -6.35 -12.84 17.53
N LEU A 214 -6.08 -11.58 17.15
CA LEU A 214 -4.71 -11.09 16.96
C LEU A 214 -3.88 -11.20 18.25
N LYS A 215 -4.40 -10.69 19.37
CA LYS A 215 -3.73 -10.76 20.69
C LYS A 215 -3.44 -12.19 21.10
N PHE A 216 -4.40 -13.10 20.87
CA PHE A 216 -4.21 -14.53 21.12
C PHE A 216 -3.02 -15.10 20.33
N TYR A 217 -2.95 -14.86 19.02
CA TYR A 217 -1.84 -15.35 18.20
C TYR A 217 -0.51 -14.66 18.51
N GLN A 218 -0.51 -13.37 18.85
CA GLN A 218 0.67 -12.64 19.32
C GLN A 218 1.25 -13.28 20.58
N ARG A 219 0.42 -13.54 21.60
CA ARG A 219 0.84 -14.25 22.83
C ARG A 219 1.43 -15.63 22.50
N ARG A 220 0.83 -16.37 21.57
CA ARG A 220 1.37 -17.66 21.12
C ARG A 220 2.72 -17.54 20.41
N VAL A 221 2.99 -16.47 19.69
CA VAL A 221 4.31 -16.23 19.07
C VAL A 221 5.34 -15.90 20.15
N SER A 222 4.98 -15.06 21.11
CA SER A 222 5.88 -14.62 22.19
C SER A 222 6.35 -15.78 23.07
N ARG A 223 5.43 -16.69 23.44
CA ARG A 223 5.73 -17.86 24.29
C ARG A 223 6.56 -18.96 23.61
N LYS A 224 6.92 -18.83 22.33
CA LYS A 224 7.65 -19.88 21.59
C LYS A 224 9.11 -19.48 21.42
N LYS A 225 10.02 -20.44 21.64
CA LYS A 225 11.47 -20.26 21.49
C LYS A 225 11.81 -19.60 20.15
N LYS A 226 12.59 -18.51 20.19
CA LYS A 226 13.09 -17.82 19.00
C LYS A 226 13.83 -18.83 18.08
N GLY A 227 13.65 -18.71 16.77
CA GLY A 227 14.23 -19.65 15.78
C GLY A 227 13.51 -20.99 15.58
N SER A 228 12.75 -21.48 16.57
CA SER A 228 12.11 -22.80 16.49
C SER A 228 11.08 -22.95 15.35
N SER A 229 10.93 -24.16 14.81
CA SER A 229 9.90 -24.50 13.81
C SER A 229 8.49 -24.17 14.31
N ASN A 230 8.22 -24.42 15.60
CA ASN A 230 6.95 -24.10 16.24
C ASN A 230 6.67 -22.59 16.26
N ARG A 231 7.69 -21.74 16.49
CA ARG A 231 7.53 -20.29 16.37
C ARG A 231 7.26 -19.87 14.94
N LYS A 232 7.92 -20.46 13.93
CA LYS A 232 7.66 -20.18 12.51
C LYS A 232 6.19 -20.48 12.15
N LYS A 233 5.65 -21.62 12.61
CA LYS A 233 4.23 -21.98 12.46
C LYS A 233 3.30 -20.97 13.14
N ALA A 234 3.62 -20.52 14.35
CA ALA A 234 2.84 -19.51 15.07
C ALA A 234 2.84 -18.14 14.36
N ILE A 235 3.99 -17.70 13.84
CA ILE A 235 4.12 -16.46 13.06
C ILE A 235 3.29 -16.54 11.79
N ASN A 236 3.27 -17.69 11.10
CA ASN A 236 2.43 -17.86 9.93
C ASN A 236 0.94 -17.70 10.27
N ARG A 237 0.46 -18.33 11.37
CA ARG A 237 -0.93 -18.18 11.84
C ARG A 237 -1.29 -16.73 12.15
N LEU A 238 -0.41 -16.02 12.86
CA LEU A 238 -0.56 -14.58 13.12
C LEU A 238 -0.62 -13.79 11.80
N GLY A 239 0.29 -14.08 10.87
CA GLY A 239 0.35 -13.45 9.55
C GLY A 239 -0.93 -13.67 8.72
N ARG A 240 -1.55 -14.85 8.81
CA ARG A 240 -2.84 -15.13 8.15
C ARG A 240 -3.97 -14.26 8.70
N GLN A 241 -3.99 -14.03 10.01
CA GLN A 241 -5.00 -13.16 10.63
C GLN A 241 -4.81 -11.69 10.22
N HIS A 242 -3.57 -11.20 10.19
CA HIS A 242 -3.28 -9.87 9.64
C HIS A 242 -3.65 -9.76 8.15
N LEU A 243 -3.38 -10.81 7.36
CA LEU A 243 -3.73 -10.85 5.94
C LEU A 243 -5.24 -10.78 5.74
N LYS A 244 -6.03 -11.49 6.56
CA LYS A 244 -7.50 -11.44 6.53
C LYS A 244 -8.01 -10.01 6.75
N ILE A 245 -7.57 -9.34 7.81
CA ILE A 245 -7.98 -7.96 8.13
C ILE A 245 -7.54 -7.00 7.03
N SER A 246 -6.33 -7.18 6.48
CA SER A 246 -5.86 -6.37 5.36
C SER A 246 -6.73 -6.51 4.12
N ARG A 247 -7.17 -7.73 3.79
CA ARG A 247 -8.06 -8.00 2.65
C ARG A 247 -9.44 -7.41 2.85
N GLN A 248 -10.02 -7.53 4.05
CA GLN A 248 -11.32 -6.94 4.38
C GLN A 248 -11.31 -5.41 4.20
N ARG A 249 -10.29 -4.72 4.74
CA ARG A 249 -10.12 -3.26 4.56
C ARG A 249 -9.98 -2.88 3.09
N GLN A 250 -9.16 -3.62 2.35
CA GLN A 250 -8.93 -3.33 0.93
C GLN A 250 -10.20 -3.53 0.10
N GLU A 251 -10.95 -4.61 0.32
CA GLU A 251 -12.17 -4.89 -0.43
C GLU A 251 -13.28 -3.91 -0.09
N HIS A 252 -13.43 -3.55 1.19
CA HIS A 252 -14.37 -2.51 1.63
C HIS A 252 -14.10 -1.17 0.93
N ALA A 253 -12.86 -0.68 1.02
CA ALA A 253 -12.44 0.57 0.37
C ALA A 253 -12.68 0.54 -1.15
N LYS A 254 -12.32 -0.58 -1.80
CA LYS A 254 -12.49 -0.75 -3.24
C LYS A 254 -13.97 -0.78 -3.65
N ARG A 255 -14.81 -1.50 -2.91
CA ARG A 255 -16.26 -1.60 -3.19
C ARG A 255 -16.93 -0.24 -3.07
N LEU A 256 -16.68 0.48 -1.98
CA LEU A 256 -17.27 1.81 -1.76
C LEU A 256 -16.78 2.82 -2.79
N ALA A 257 -15.47 2.88 -3.05
CA ALA A 257 -14.92 3.81 -4.03
C ALA A 257 -15.52 3.58 -5.42
N ARG A 258 -15.70 2.31 -5.81
CA ARG A 258 -16.36 1.97 -7.07
C ARG A 258 -17.82 2.42 -7.08
N CYS A 259 -18.55 2.21 -5.99
CA CYS A 259 -19.95 2.62 -5.88
C CYS A 259 -20.08 4.14 -6.09
N VAL A 260 -19.34 4.91 -5.29
CA VAL A 260 -19.35 6.38 -5.32
C VAL A 260 -18.99 6.91 -6.71
N ILE A 261 -17.93 6.40 -7.33
CA ILE A 261 -17.47 6.87 -8.65
C ILE A 261 -18.46 6.49 -9.75
N ARG A 262 -19.14 5.35 -9.65
CA ARG A 262 -20.12 4.96 -10.68
C ARG A 262 -21.39 5.79 -10.60
N SER A 263 -21.77 6.26 -9.41
CA SER A 263 -23.00 7.03 -9.18
C SER A 263 -22.83 8.55 -9.26
N ASN A 264 -21.61 9.06 -9.49
CA ASN A 264 -21.34 10.50 -9.55
C ASN A 264 -20.30 10.83 -10.62
N ASP A 265 -20.49 11.97 -11.30
CA ASP A 265 -19.56 12.53 -12.27
C ASP A 265 -18.40 13.26 -11.62
N LEU A 266 -18.66 13.90 -10.49
CA LEU A 266 -17.66 14.57 -9.66
C LEU A 266 -17.73 14.09 -8.22
N VAL A 267 -16.57 13.70 -7.68
CA VAL A 267 -16.40 13.27 -6.30
C VAL A 267 -15.34 14.13 -5.62
N ALA A 268 -15.78 14.94 -4.68
CA ALA A 268 -14.91 15.76 -3.83
C ALA A 268 -14.66 15.08 -2.48
N TYR A 269 -13.44 15.13 -1.98
CA TYR A 269 -13.08 14.57 -0.67
C TYR A 269 -11.94 15.34 -0.02
N GLU A 270 -11.79 15.20 1.30
CA GLU A 270 -10.73 15.88 2.04
C GLU A 270 -9.31 15.36 1.71
N ASP A 271 -8.36 16.28 1.50
CA ASP A 271 -6.93 16.01 1.41
C ASP A 271 -6.33 15.73 2.80
N LEU A 272 -6.81 14.68 3.47
CA LEU A 272 -6.33 14.32 4.79
C LEU A 272 -4.88 13.85 4.72
N ARG A 273 -4.02 14.53 5.49
CA ARG A 273 -2.63 14.10 5.75
C ARG A 273 -2.58 12.94 6.74
N VAL A 274 -3.10 11.77 6.35
CA VAL A 274 -3.26 10.57 7.20
C VAL A 274 -1.95 10.20 7.93
N LYS A 275 -0.80 10.34 7.28
CA LYS A 275 0.52 10.08 7.89
C LYS A 275 0.78 10.93 9.13
N ASN A 276 0.29 12.17 9.16
CA ASN A 276 0.40 13.05 10.32
C ASN A 276 -0.64 12.71 11.39
N LEU A 277 -1.88 12.38 10.98
CA LEU A 277 -2.95 12.01 11.91
C LEU A 277 -2.61 10.75 12.72
N VAL A 278 -1.95 9.77 12.10
CA VAL A 278 -1.52 8.53 12.76
C VAL A 278 -0.38 8.74 13.76
N LYS A 279 0.26 9.92 13.81
CA LYS A 279 1.23 10.25 14.87
C LYS A 279 0.57 10.46 16.23
N ASN A 280 -0.72 10.80 16.27
CA ASN A 280 -1.48 10.80 17.51
C ASN A 280 -1.75 9.34 17.93
N HIS A 281 -0.98 8.86 18.91
CA HIS A 281 -1.03 7.47 19.36
C HIS A 281 -2.40 7.02 19.90
N CYS A 282 -3.23 7.94 20.41
CA CYS A 282 -4.58 7.64 20.92
C CYS A 282 -5.54 7.25 19.78
N LEU A 283 -5.42 7.90 18.62
CA LEU A 283 -6.31 7.70 17.46
C LEU A 283 -5.70 6.85 16.36
N ALA A 284 -4.37 6.69 16.36
CA ALA A 284 -3.61 5.97 15.34
C ALA A 284 -4.22 4.62 14.96
N LYS A 285 -4.67 3.86 15.96
CA LYS A 285 -5.29 2.56 15.76
C LYS A 285 -6.60 2.65 14.99
N SER A 286 -7.50 3.55 15.40
CA SER A 286 -8.81 3.72 14.76
C SER A 286 -8.68 4.30 13.35
N ILE A 287 -7.77 5.25 13.13
CA ILE A 287 -7.48 5.82 11.80
C ILE A 287 -6.94 4.75 10.85
N ASN A 288 -6.00 3.92 11.31
CA ASN A 288 -5.49 2.81 10.51
C ASN A 288 -6.56 1.74 10.22
N ASP A 289 -7.52 1.57 11.12
CA ASP A 289 -8.62 0.62 10.92
C ASP A 289 -9.62 1.12 9.87
N ALA A 290 -9.97 2.41 9.91
CA ALA A 290 -10.85 3.05 8.94
C ALA A 290 -10.31 2.93 7.51
N GLY A 291 -9.01 3.16 7.30
CA GLY A 291 -8.37 2.88 6.01
C GLY A 291 -8.60 3.93 4.92
N TRP A 292 -8.84 5.20 5.28
CA TRP A 292 -9.10 6.31 4.36
C TRP A 292 -8.07 6.44 3.22
N TYR A 293 -6.78 6.19 3.50
CA TYR A 293 -5.74 6.21 2.47
C TYR A 293 -6.01 5.21 1.33
N GLN A 294 -6.47 4.00 1.65
CA GLN A 294 -6.80 3.01 0.63
C GLN A 294 -8.05 3.42 -0.15
N PHE A 295 -9.02 4.01 0.53
CA PHE A 295 -10.25 4.50 -0.10
C PHE A 295 -9.98 5.61 -1.10
N ARG A 296 -9.24 6.65 -0.71
CA ARG A 296 -8.77 7.71 -1.62
C ARG A 296 -8.05 7.14 -2.84
N LYS A 297 -7.10 6.22 -2.62
CA LYS A 297 -6.36 5.60 -3.72
C LYS A 297 -7.28 4.88 -4.71
N TRP A 298 -8.35 4.24 -4.23
CA TRP A 298 -9.33 3.60 -5.10
C TRP A 298 -10.30 4.59 -5.74
N LEU A 299 -10.65 5.71 -5.08
CA LEU A 299 -11.43 6.79 -5.70
C LEU A 299 -10.68 7.36 -6.90
N GLU A 300 -9.43 7.77 -6.71
CA GLU A 300 -8.57 8.31 -7.77
C GLU A 300 -8.40 7.31 -8.92
N HIS A 301 -8.11 6.05 -8.59
CA HIS A 301 -7.97 5.00 -9.60
C HIS A 301 -9.26 4.76 -10.40
N PHE A 302 -10.42 4.73 -9.74
CA PHE A 302 -11.69 4.55 -10.45
C PHE A 302 -12.13 5.81 -11.18
N GLY A 303 -11.79 7.00 -10.68
CA GLY A 303 -12.00 8.28 -11.36
C GLY A 303 -11.29 8.30 -12.70
N GLU A 304 -9.98 8.03 -12.71
CA GLU A 304 -9.19 7.88 -13.94
C GLU A 304 -9.78 6.81 -14.86
N LYS A 305 -10.08 5.63 -14.30
CA LYS A 305 -10.59 4.49 -15.07
C LYS A 305 -11.93 4.76 -15.76
N PHE A 306 -12.85 5.46 -15.09
CA PHE A 306 -14.22 5.67 -15.56
C PHE A 306 -14.44 7.09 -16.14
N GLY A 307 -13.38 7.89 -16.27
CA GLY A 307 -13.47 9.27 -16.76
C GLY A 307 -14.21 10.22 -15.82
N ARG A 308 -14.22 9.95 -14.50
CA ARG A 308 -14.88 10.80 -13.50
C ARG A 308 -13.90 11.75 -12.81
N VAL A 309 -14.39 12.93 -12.46
CA VAL A 309 -13.57 13.97 -11.82
C VAL A 309 -13.45 13.68 -10.31
N THR A 310 -12.22 13.51 -9.83
CA THR A 310 -11.93 13.34 -8.40
C THR A 310 -11.13 14.53 -7.88
N VAL A 311 -11.65 15.24 -6.88
CA VAL A 311 -11.03 16.47 -6.36
C VAL A 311 -10.70 16.31 -4.88
N ALA A 312 -9.41 16.43 -4.54
CA ALA A 312 -8.96 16.53 -3.16
C ALA A 312 -8.97 18.00 -2.71
N VAL A 313 -9.71 18.32 -1.64
CA VAL A 313 -9.82 19.70 -1.13
C VAL A 313 -9.12 19.86 0.22
N ASN A 314 -8.64 21.07 0.51
CA ASN A 314 -8.05 21.35 1.82
C ASN A 314 -9.11 21.20 2.93
N PRO A 315 -8.88 20.35 3.96
CA PRO A 315 -9.83 20.12 5.06
C PRO A 315 -9.96 21.30 6.05
N ALA A 316 -9.11 22.32 5.96
CA ALA A 316 -9.13 23.42 6.92
C ALA A 316 -10.50 24.14 6.93
N TYR A 317 -11.11 24.26 8.11
CA TYR A 317 -12.40 24.94 8.33
C TYR A 317 -13.64 24.32 7.65
N THR A 318 -13.55 23.17 6.99
CA THR A 318 -14.70 22.51 6.32
C THR A 318 -15.88 22.27 7.28
N SER A 319 -15.61 21.80 8.49
CA SER A 319 -16.63 21.55 9.51
C SER A 319 -17.02 22.78 10.37
N GLN A 320 -16.30 23.90 10.23
CA GLN A 320 -16.57 25.13 10.99
C GLN A 320 -17.37 26.14 10.19
N ASN A 321 -17.06 26.30 8.90
CA ASN A 321 -17.78 27.23 8.04
C ASN A 321 -19.22 26.76 7.88
N CYS A 322 -20.17 27.68 7.97
CA CYS A 322 -21.55 27.39 7.63
C CYS A 322 -21.66 27.15 6.13
N SER A 323 -22.26 26.03 5.73
CA SER A 323 -22.48 25.74 4.32
C SER A 323 -23.47 26.71 3.68
N GLU A 324 -24.39 27.31 4.44
CA GLU A 324 -25.36 28.27 3.91
C GLU A 324 -24.77 29.67 3.72
N CYS A 325 -24.24 30.28 4.79
CA CYS A 325 -23.81 31.69 4.79
C CYS A 325 -22.29 31.91 4.78
N GLY A 326 -21.48 30.84 4.90
CA GLY A 326 -20.00 30.94 4.92
C GLY A 326 -19.38 31.33 6.27
N GLU A 327 -20.17 31.86 7.22
CA GLU A 327 -19.69 32.32 8.53
C GLU A 327 -18.99 31.22 9.34
N VAL A 328 -17.94 31.58 10.08
CA VAL A 328 -17.14 30.60 10.84
C VAL A 328 -17.79 30.34 12.19
N VAL A 329 -18.36 29.14 12.36
CA VAL A 329 -18.89 28.68 13.65
C VAL A 329 -17.82 27.88 14.38
N LYS A 330 -17.12 28.52 15.32
CA LYS A 330 -16.16 27.83 16.19
C LYS A 330 -16.89 26.77 17.03
N LYS A 331 -16.42 25.53 16.97
CA LYS A 331 -17.00 24.40 17.71
C LYS A 331 -15.93 23.39 18.11
N SER A 332 -16.18 22.66 19.19
CA SER A 332 -15.30 21.57 19.62
C SER A 332 -15.53 20.31 18.78
N LEU A 333 -14.66 19.32 18.92
CA LEU A 333 -14.83 18.03 18.24
C LEU A 333 -16.05 17.23 18.74
N SER A 334 -16.55 17.52 19.95
CA SER A 334 -17.72 16.85 20.53
C SER A 334 -19.04 17.40 20.01
N THR A 335 -19.07 18.64 19.52
CA THR A 335 -20.26 19.23 18.89
C THR A 335 -20.58 18.49 17.59
N ARG A 336 -21.74 17.82 17.53
CA ARG A 336 -22.19 17.04 16.36
C ARG A 336 -23.23 17.74 15.50
N THR A 337 -23.94 18.71 16.05
CA THR A 337 -24.87 19.53 15.28
C THR A 337 -24.21 20.86 14.93
N HIS A 338 -24.21 21.22 13.65
CA HIS A 338 -23.89 22.55 13.19
C HIS A 338 -25.11 23.45 13.38
N VAL A 339 -25.00 24.45 14.25
CA VAL A 339 -26.01 25.51 14.40
C VAL A 339 -25.35 26.84 14.07
N CYS A 340 -25.89 27.56 13.09
CA CYS A 340 -25.40 28.88 12.68
C CYS A 340 -26.44 29.96 12.97
N LYS A 341 -25.98 31.20 13.16
CA LYS A 341 -26.85 32.38 13.36
C LYS A 341 -27.74 32.67 12.15
N CYS A 342 -27.36 32.23 10.95
CA CYS A 342 -28.20 32.34 9.74
C CYS A 342 -29.41 31.40 9.73
N GLY A 343 -29.58 30.54 10.74
CA GLY A 343 -30.67 29.57 10.83
C GLY A 343 -30.31 28.15 10.34
N CYS A 344 -29.15 27.97 9.70
CA CYS A 344 -28.68 26.64 9.28
C CYS A 344 -28.47 25.70 10.47
N GLN A 345 -29.22 24.59 10.49
CA GLN A 345 -29.08 23.50 11.45
C GLN A 345 -28.91 22.15 10.73
N LEU A 346 -27.70 21.59 10.76
CA LEU A 346 -27.36 20.33 10.08
C LEU A 346 -26.49 19.44 10.98
N ASP A 347 -26.36 18.16 10.63
CA ASP A 347 -25.25 17.36 11.17
C ASP A 347 -23.91 18.00 10.73
N ARG A 348 -22.93 17.99 11.64
CA ARG A 348 -21.62 18.62 11.42
C ARG A 348 -20.89 18.04 10.23
N ASP A 349 -20.95 16.72 10.07
CA ASP A 349 -20.22 16.00 9.03
C ASP A 349 -20.97 16.19 7.69
N HIS A 350 -22.30 16.31 7.70
CA HIS A 350 -23.10 16.71 6.52
C HIS A 350 -22.78 18.14 6.05
N ASN A 351 -22.74 19.11 6.98
CA ASN A 351 -22.33 20.48 6.66
C ASN A 351 -20.90 20.53 6.09
N ALA A 352 -19.98 19.74 6.64
CA ALA A 352 -18.63 19.63 6.12
C ALA A 352 -18.59 19.06 4.70
N ALA A 353 -19.37 18.01 4.42
CA ALA A 353 -19.48 17.41 3.10
C ALA A 353 -20.02 18.40 2.04
N ILE A 354 -21.00 19.24 2.38
CA ILE A 354 -21.49 20.31 1.50
C ILE A 354 -20.37 21.33 1.21
N ASN A 355 -19.63 21.77 2.24
CA ASN A 355 -18.52 22.70 2.07
C ASN A 355 -17.38 22.11 1.20
N ILE A 356 -17.11 20.82 1.35
CA ILE A 356 -16.12 20.10 0.53
C ILE A 356 -16.53 20.13 -0.94
N LEU A 357 -17.80 19.86 -1.23
CA LEU A 357 -18.34 19.94 -2.59
C LEU A 357 -18.24 21.37 -3.14
N LYS A 358 -18.70 22.38 -2.39
CA LYS A 358 -18.63 23.80 -2.80
C LYS A 358 -17.19 24.22 -3.15
N ARG A 359 -16.21 23.82 -2.33
CA ARG A 359 -14.78 24.09 -2.58
C ARG A 359 -14.24 23.39 -3.82
N ALA A 360 -14.65 22.15 -4.07
CA ALA A 360 -14.23 21.45 -5.27
C ALA A 360 -14.77 22.15 -6.53
N LEU A 361 -16.06 22.51 -6.52
CA LEU A 361 -16.71 23.24 -7.61
C LEU A 361 -16.09 24.62 -7.85
N SER A 362 -15.61 25.31 -6.81
CA SER A 362 -14.87 26.56 -6.98
C SER A 362 -13.43 26.36 -7.47
N THR A 363 -12.82 25.20 -7.20
CA THR A 363 -11.42 24.90 -7.56
C THR A 363 -11.30 24.43 -9.01
N VAL A 364 -12.30 23.73 -9.56
CA VAL A 364 -12.27 23.22 -10.94
C VAL A 364 -12.24 24.32 -12.03
N GLY A 365 -12.37 25.59 -11.66
CA GLY A 365 -12.04 26.73 -12.53
C GLY A 365 -10.52 26.95 -12.74
N HIS A 366 -9.66 26.30 -11.96
CA HIS A 366 -8.19 26.36 -12.09
C HIS A 366 -7.55 24.95 -11.99
N THR A 367 -6.84 24.55 -13.03
CA THR A 367 -6.32 23.19 -13.26
C THR A 367 -5.32 22.68 -12.20
N GLY A 368 -5.78 21.72 -11.37
CA GLY A 368 -5.14 20.46 -10.96
C GLY A 368 -3.69 20.40 -10.44
N THR A 369 -3.52 20.13 -9.14
CA THR A 369 -2.28 19.52 -8.61
C THR A 369 -2.43 18.00 -8.57
N TRP A 370 -1.95 17.33 -9.61
CA TRP A 370 -1.94 15.87 -9.74
C TRP A 370 -0.86 15.23 -8.86
N ILE A 371 -1.18 14.11 -8.22
CA ILE A 371 -0.16 13.23 -7.63
C ILE A 371 0.40 12.35 -8.76
N ILE A 372 1.46 12.83 -9.43
CA ILE A 372 2.27 12.03 -10.34
C ILE A 372 3.17 11.11 -9.48
N ASP A 373 2.65 9.94 -9.10
CA ASP A 373 3.41 8.69 -8.97
C ASP A 373 2.53 7.55 -8.37
N PRO A 374 1.77 6.81 -9.19
CA PRO A 374 1.25 5.51 -8.77
C PRO A 374 2.40 4.50 -8.85
N ASN A 375 3.38 4.62 -7.96
CA ASN A 375 4.42 3.62 -7.83
C ASN A 375 3.76 2.29 -7.43
N ALA A 376 3.57 1.43 -8.42
CA ALA A 376 3.10 0.06 -8.38
C ALA A 376 4.07 -0.89 -7.64
N SER A 377 4.59 -0.45 -6.50
CA SER A 377 5.17 -1.31 -5.48
C SER A 377 4.04 -1.76 -4.56
N GLY A 378 3.29 -2.77 -5.02
CA GLY A 378 2.32 -3.54 -4.23
C GLY A 378 2.94 -4.32 -3.08
N ASP A 379 3.80 -3.69 -2.28
CA ASP A 379 4.03 -4.11 -0.91
C ASP A 379 2.82 -3.65 -0.10
N LEU A 380 1.78 -4.49 -0.08
CA LEU A 380 0.93 -4.58 1.10
C LEU A 380 1.86 -5.06 2.22
N ALA A 381 2.56 -4.11 2.83
CA ALA A 381 3.17 -4.30 4.12
C ALA A 381 2.02 -4.62 5.07
N SER A 382 1.78 -5.92 5.27
CA SER A 382 1.17 -6.39 6.50
C SER A 382 2.06 -5.83 7.60
N THR A 383 1.66 -4.70 8.17
CA THR A 383 2.28 -4.08 9.33
C THR A 383 2.32 -5.15 10.41
N VAL A 384 3.47 -5.79 10.56
CA VAL A 384 3.82 -6.40 11.84
C VAL A 384 4.15 -5.20 12.69
N LEU A 385 3.23 -4.82 13.57
CA LEU A 385 3.55 -4.00 14.72
C LEU A 385 4.78 -4.63 15.38
N ASP A 386 5.81 -3.82 15.50
CA ASP A 386 7.07 -4.12 16.17
C ASP A 386 6.83 -5.00 17.39
N SER A 387 7.34 -6.24 17.34
CA SER A 387 7.63 -7.02 18.55
C SER A 387 9.10 -6.80 18.89
N GLY A 388 9.44 -5.53 19.08
CA GLY A 388 10.76 -5.02 19.44
C GLY A 388 10.64 -4.03 20.60
N GLN A 389 9.86 -4.38 21.62
CA GLN A 389 10.06 -3.87 22.98
C GLN A 389 10.71 -5.00 23.76
N GLU A 390 11.99 -4.82 24.08
CA GLU A 390 12.72 -5.33 25.25
C GLU A 390 14.21 -5.09 24.98
N GLN A 391 14.69 -3.93 25.44
CA GLN A 391 16.01 -3.75 26.06
C GLN A 391 16.17 -2.28 26.48
N GLN A 392 15.55 -1.95 27.62
CA GLN A 392 16.04 -0.93 28.55
C GLN A 392 15.49 -1.33 29.92
N ALA A 393 16.18 -2.26 30.56
CA ALA A 393 16.10 -2.53 31.99
C ALA A 393 17.30 -3.42 32.36
N GLY A 394 18.13 -2.93 33.27
CA GLY A 394 19.28 -3.62 33.83
C GLY A 394 20.60 -3.04 33.34
N SER A 395 21.12 -2.00 33.98
CA SER A 395 21.95 -2.18 35.18
C SER A 395 22.56 -0.84 35.64
N LEU A 396 22.42 -0.58 36.94
CA LEU A 396 23.29 0.22 37.79
C LEU A 396 23.21 1.75 37.63
N SER A 397 22.26 2.31 38.37
CA SER A 397 22.51 3.46 39.23
C SER A 397 23.75 3.22 40.10
N GLU A 398 24.86 3.87 39.77
CA GLU A 398 25.84 4.27 40.78
C GLU A 398 25.64 5.76 41.03
N GLU A 399 25.40 6.08 42.29
CA GLU A 399 25.36 7.44 42.80
C GLU A 399 26.77 8.01 42.97
N SER A 400 26.82 9.35 42.84
CA SER A 400 27.71 10.31 43.53
C SER A 400 29.15 10.50 43.03
N PRO A 401 29.81 11.66 43.32
CA PRO A 401 29.30 12.94 43.84
C PRO A 401 29.76 14.19 43.04
N ARG A 402 29.05 15.30 43.27
CA ARG A 402 29.47 16.71 43.31
C ARG A 402 30.84 17.10 42.74
N LEU A 403 30.85 18.04 41.79
CA LEU A 403 31.26 19.44 41.98
C LEU A 403 30.72 20.30 40.84
#